data_AF-A0A433VTX0-F1
#
_entry.id   AF-A0A433VTX0-F1
#
_cell.length_a   1.000
_cell.length_b   1.000
_cell.length_c   1.000
_cell.angle_alpha   90.00
_cell.angle_beta   90.00
_cell.angle_gamma   90.00
#
_symmetry.space_group_name_H-M   'P 1'
#
loop_
_entity.id
_entity.type
_entity.pdbx_description
1 polymer ?
#
loop_
_entity_poly.entity_id
_entity_poly.type
_entity_poly.pdbx_seq_one_letter_code
_entity_poly.pdbx_strand_id
1 'polypeptide(L)'
;MNSVEKRLESYTIKRPFHVLVVTALIDGEEDEITVFKGFSSSLVRGTPSDPDVPVLPDDANILSIDIVASPYNPEAPRYIEQKLSWSVMQARLSDVGV
;
A
#
# COMPACT_ATOMS: atom_id res chain seq x y z
N MET A 1 -11.48 -9.72 11.14
CA MET A 1 -10.21 -8.97 11.12
C MET A 1 -10.12 -8.35 9.74
N ASN A 2 -9.81 -7.05 9.63
CA ASN A 2 -9.70 -6.41 8.32
C ASN A 2 -8.40 -6.88 7.64
N SER A 3 -8.49 -7.21 6.36
CA SER A 3 -7.34 -7.62 5.53
C SER A 3 -6.25 -6.55 5.51
N VAL A 4 -5.02 -6.95 5.17
CA VAL A 4 -3.85 -6.07 5.08
C VAL A 4 -4.13 -4.90 4.14
N GLU A 5 -4.65 -5.17 2.94
CA GLU A 5 -5.07 -4.16 1.97
C GLU A 5 -6.05 -3.15 2.56
N LYS A 6 -7.15 -3.61 3.18
CA LYS A 6 -8.18 -2.73 3.74
C LYS A 6 -7.64 -1.85 4.86
N ARG A 7 -6.66 -2.33 5.62
CA ARG A 7 -5.97 -1.53 6.64
C ARG A 7 -5.10 -0.45 6.01
N LEU A 8 -4.34 -0.76 4.96
CA LEU A 8 -3.57 0.24 4.22
C LEU A 8 -4.47 1.29 3.55
N GLU A 9 -5.58 0.86 2.94
CA GLU A 9 -6.59 1.74 2.37
C GLU A 9 -7.17 2.69 3.43
N SER A 10 -7.59 2.16 4.57
CA SER A 10 -8.10 2.93 5.70
C SER A 10 -7.09 3.95 6.23
N TYR A 11 -5.80 3.60 6.25
CA TYR A 11 -4.74 4.53 6.62
C TYR A 11 -4.67 5.73 5.67
N THR A 12 -4.72 5.51 4.36
CA THR A 12 -4.63 6.60 3.36
C THR A 12 -5.88 7.48 3.33
N ILE A 13 -7.04 6.96 3.76
CA ILE A 13 -8.23 7.79 4.03
C ILE A 13 -7.97 8.76 5.19
N LYS A 14 -7.34 8.27 6.28
CA LYS A 14 -7.00 9.08 7.46
C LYS A 14 -5.79 9.99 7.25
N ARG A 15 -4.92 9.67 6.28
CA ARG A 15 -3.73 10.45 5.88
C ARG A 15 -3.81 10.81 4.38
N PRO A 16 -4.71 11.74 3.98
CA PRO A 16 -5.02 12.00 2.57
C PRO A 16 -3.87 12.60 1.74
N PHE A 17 -2.78 13.01 2.40
CA PHE A 17 -1.55 13.48 1.76
C PHE A 17 -0.48 12.40 1.58
N HIS A 18 -0.73 11.19 2.09
CA HIS A 18 0.17 10.06 1.97
C HIS A 18 -0.33 9.13 0.87
N VAL A 19 0.58 8.78 -0.03
CA VAL A 19 0.46 7.68 -0.98
C VAL A 19 1.40 6.60 -0.46
N LEU A 20 0.90 5.39 -0.30
CA LEU A 20 1.75 4.26 0.05
C LEU A 20 2.18 3.57 -1.24
N VAL A 21 3.45 3.21 -1.31
CA VAL A 21 3.99 2.35 -2.35
C VAL A 21 4.46 1.08 -1.66
N VAL A 22 3.77 -0.03 -1.90
CA VAL A 22 3.97 -1.31 -1.23
C VAL A 22 4.68 -2.24 -2.20
N THR A 23 5.90 -2.62 -1.88
CA THR A 23 6.62 -3.67 -2.60
C THR A 23 6.30 -4.99 -1.93
N ALA A 24 5.70 -5.93 -2.65
CA ALA A 24 5.29 -7.22 -2.13
C ALA A 24 5.62 -8.36 -3.10
N LEU A 25 5.89 -9.54 -2.55
CA LEU A 25 5.98 -10.78 -3.31
C LEU A 25 4.62 -11.47 -3.31
N ILE A 26 4.03 -11.64 -4.50
CA ILE A 26 2.71 -12.24 -4.73
C ILE A 26 2.90 -13.39 -5.72
N ASP A 27 2.54 -14.61 -5.32
CA ASP A 27 2.76 -15.83 -6.13
C ASP A 27 4.21 -16.03 -6.63
N GLY A 28 5.19 -15.50 -5.91
CA GLY A 28 6.61 -15.56 -6.27
C GLY A 28 7.08 -14.47 -7.25
N GLU A 29 6.21 -13.53 -7.62
CA GLU A 29 6.53 -12.36 -8.43
C GLU A 29 6.52 -11.10 -7.57
N GLU A 30 7.50 -10.22 -7.76
CA GLU A 30 7.52 -8.91 -7.10
C GLU A 30 6.56 -7.96 -7.81
N ASP A 31 5.72 -7.29 -7.04
CA ASP A 31 4.79 -6.26 -7.51
C ASP A 31 4.92 -5.01 -6.64
N GLU A 32 4.63 -3.87 -7.26
CA GLU A 32 4.55 -2.58 -6.60
C GLU A 32 3.09 -2.11 -6.63
N ILE A 33 2.52 -1.95 -5.43
CA ILE A 33 1.11 -1.61 -5.25
C ILE A 33 1.03 -0.23 -4.63
N THR A 34 0.38 0.69 -5.34
CA THR A 34 0.05 2.01 -4.83
C THR A 34 -1.25 1.96 -4.04
N VAL A 35 -1.26 2.55 -2.84
CA VAL A 35 -2.48 2.74 -2.06
C VAL A 35 -2.68 4.23 -1.83
N PHE A 36 -3.84 4.74 -2.24
CA PHE A 36 -4.15 6.16 -2.11
C PHE A 36 -5.66 6.41 -1.96
N LYS A 37 -6.03 7.23 -0.96
CA LYS A 37 -7.42 7.62 -0.68
C LYS A 37 -8.40 6.44 -0.61
N GLY A 38 -7.96 5.31 -0.08
CA GLY A 38 -8.80 4.12 0.09
C GLY A 38 -8.88 3.18 -1.11
N PHE A 39 -8.03 3.38 -2.13
CA PHE A 39 -7.94 2.51 -3.29
C PHE A 39 -6.54 1.95 -3.44
N SER A 40 -6.45 0.70 -3.86
CA SER A 40 -5.20 0.00 -4.17
C SER A 40 -5.09 -0.25 -5.67
N SER A 41 -3.90 -0.11 -6.24
CA SER A 41 -3.62 -0.41 -7.65
C SER A 41 -2.22 -0.96 -7.82
N SER A 42 -2.11 -2.08 -8.53
CA SER A 42 -0.83 -2.63 -8.96
C SER A 42 -0.22 -1.78 -10.08
N LEU A 43 1.12 -1.73 -10.14
CA LEU A 43 1.89 -1.08 -11.20
C LEU A 43 2.51 -2.07 -12.19
N VAL A 44 2.64 -3.36 -11.80
CA VAL A 44 3.21 -4.40 -12.66
C VAL A 44 2.13 -5.32 -13.22
N ARG A 45 1.16 -5.71 -12.40
CA ARG A 45 0.03 -6.55 -12.77
C ARG A 45 -1.17 -5.69 -13.19
N GLY A 46 -2.00 -6.24 -14.08
CA GLY A 46 -3.30 -5.62 -14.36
C GLY A 46 -4.16 -5.66 -13.10
N THR A 47 -4.68 -4.50 -12.66
CA THR A 47 -5.65 -4.43 -11.57
C THR A 47 -6.85 -5.31 -11.91
N PRO A 48 -7.24 -6.28 -11.06
CA PRO A 48 -8.39 -7.13 -11.31
C PRO A 48 -9.64 -6.29 -11.56
N SER A 49 -10.42 -6.64 -12.58
CA SER A 49 -11.71 -5.99 -12.88
C SER A 49 -12.78 -6.36 -11.85
N ASP A 50 -12.57 -7.48 -11.14
CA ASP A 50 -13.46 -7.99 -10.11
C ASP A 50 -13.11 -7.35 -8.76
N PRO A 51 -14.01 -6.55 -8.16
CA PRO A 51 -13.76 -5.87 -6.89
C PRO A 51 -13.65 -6.81 -5.69
N ASP A 52 -14.07 -8.07 -5.83
CA ASP A 52 -13.92 -9.09 -4.77
C ASP A 52 -12.51 -9.70 -4.76
N VAL A 53 -11.69 -9.45 -5.79
CA VAL A 53 -10.29 -9.89 -5.85
C VAL A 53 -9.38 -8.78 -5.31
N PRO A 54 -8.70 -8.99 -4.15
CA PRO A 54 -7.81 -7.98 -3.59
C PRO A 54 -6.60 -7.76 -4.50
N VAL A 55 -6.13 -6.52 -4.58
CA VAL A 55 -4.88 -6.19 -5.28
C VAL A 55 -3.68 -6.65 -4.44
N LEU A 56 -3.79 -6.55 -3.11
CA LEU A 56 -2.82 -7.06 -2.15
C LEU A 56 -3.45 -8.20 -1.31
N PRO A 57 -3.21 -9.47 -1.68
CA PRO A 57 -3.66 -10.62 -0.91
C PRO A 57 -3.10 -10.65 0.52
N ASP A 58 -3.82 -11.25 1.46
CA ASP A 58 -3.41 -11.34 2.87
C ASP A 58 -2.18 -12.24 3.11
N ASP A 59 -1.90 -13.15 2.18
CA ASP A 59 -0.73 -14.03 2.16
C ASP A 59 0.46 -13.44 1.39
N ALA A 60 0.32 -12.25 0.80
CA ALA A 60 1.41 -11.54 0.16
C ALA A 60 2.52 -11.22 1.16
N ASN A 61 3.77 -11.42 0.76
CA ASN A 61 4.92 -11.07 1.59
C ASN A 61 5.33 -9.62 1.33
N ILE A 62 4.99 -8.71 2.24
CA ILE A 62 5.40 -7.30 2.17
C ILE A 62 6.91 -7.18 2.42
N LEU A 63 7.63 -6.74 1.40
CA LEU A 63 9.07 -6.52 1.45
C LEU A 63 9.41 -5.13 1.99
N SER A 64 8.69 -4.10 1.52
CA SER A 64 8.86 -2.72 1.95
C SER A 64 7.62 -1.88 1.71
N ILE A 65 7.49 -0.81 2.49
CA ILE A 65 6.50 0.23 2.27
C ILE A 65 7.21 1.58 2.23
N ASP A 66 6.99 2.34 1.17
CA ASP A 66 7.39 3.74 1.08
C ASP A 66 6.17 4.63 1.30
N ILE A 67 6.41 5.80 1.88
CA ILE A 67 5.41 6.86 2.03
C ILE A 67 5.82 8.01 1.13
N VAL A 68 4.95 8.35 0.18
CA VAL A 68 5.15 9.42 -0.80
C VAL A 68 4.12 10.52 -0.57
N ALA A 69 4.52 11.77 -0.73
CA ALA A 69 3.63 12.91 -0.64
C ALA A 69 2.72 13.01 -1.89
N SER A 70 1.44 13.33 -1.69
CA SER A 70 0.56 13.72 -2.80
C SER A 70 0.78 15.19 -3.22
N PRO A 71 0.53 15.57 -4.49
CA PRO A 71 0.12 14.70 -5.60
C PRO A 71 1.22 13.70 -5.98
N TYR A 72 0.82 12.46 -6.27
CA TYR A 72 1.74 11.41 -6.69
C TYR A 72 2.21 11.67 -8.12
N ASN A 73 3.53 11.68 -8.34
CA ASN A 73 4.13 11.66 -9.65
C ASN A 73 5.04 10.42 -9.74
N PRO A 74 4.69 9.39 -10.52
CA PRO A 74 5.51 8.18 -10.64
C PRO A 74 6.88 8.45 -11.29
N GLU A 75 7.02 9.50 -12.11
CA GLU A 75 8.30 9.87 -12.71
C GLU A 75 9.23 10.64 -11.75
N ALA A 76 8.65 11.27 -10.72
CA ALA A 76 9.39 12.00 -9.70
C ALA A 76 8.68 11.92 -8.33
N PRO A 77 8.69 10.74 -7.68
CA PRO A 77 8.01 10.56 -6.39
C PRO A 77 8.65 11.42 -5.31
N ARG A 78 7.81 12.09 -4.51
CA ARG A 78 8.25 12.90 -3.37
C ARG A 78 8.23 12.07 -2.09
N TYR A 79 9.27 11.29 -1.88
CA TYR A 79 9.38 10.42 -0.70
C TYR A 79 9.39 11.23 0.61
N ILE A 80 8.50 10.83 1.52
CA ILE A 80 8.49 11.24 2.94
C ILE A 80 9.34 10.26 3.73
N GLU A 81 9.20 8.96 3.46
CA GLU A 81 9.92 7.89 4.12
C GLU A 81 9.99 6.67 3.22
N GLN A 82 11.05 5.88 3.35
CA GLN A 82 11.33 4.75 2.45
C GLN A 82 11.73 3.50 3.24
N LYS A 83 11.51 2.34 2.62
CA LYS A 83 11.91 1.01 3.08
C LYS A 83 11.41 0.69 4.48
N LEU A 84 10.18 1.11 4.80
CA LEU A 84 9.55 0.75 6.05
C LEU A 84 9.27 -0.75 6.05
N SER A 85 9.64 -1.40 7.16
CA SER A 85 9.20 -2.75 7.42
C SER A 85 7.72 -2.79 7.77
N TRP A 86 7.11 -3.97 7.59
CA TRP A 86 5.71 -4.17 7.94
C TRP A 86 5.42 -3.85 9.41
N SER A 87 6.32 -4.20 10.33
CA SER A 87 6.14 -3.94 11.76
C SER A 87 6.09 -2.44 12.09
N VAL A 88 6.91 -1.61 11.43
CA VAL A 88 6.85 -0.15 11.57
C VAL A 88 5.53 0.38 11.02
N MET A 89 5.07 -0.13 9.89
CA MET A 89 3.78 0.28 9.33
C MET A 89 2.62 -0.13 10.25
N GLN A 90 2.64 -1.34 10.84
CA GLN A 90 1.63 -1.79 11.78
C GLN A 90 1.49 -0.87 13.00
N ALA A 91 2.58 -0.33 13.52
CA ALA A 91 2.52 0.68 14.58
C ALA A 91 1.78 1.94 14.10
N ARG A 92 2.08 2.44 12.90
CA ARG A 92 1.43 3.63 12.33
C ARG A 92 -0.05 3.42 12.01
N LEU A 93 -0.44 2.22 11.58
CA LEU A 93 -1.83 1.84 11.43
C LEU A 93 -2.56 1.95 12.77
N SER A 94 -1.96 1.40 13.82
CA SER A 94 -2.50 1.44 15.19
C SER A 94 -2.64 2.89 15.70
N ASP A 95 -1.65 3.74 15.44
CA ASP A 95 -1.65 5.16 15.86
C ASP A 95 -2.82 5.96 15.26
N VAL A 96 -3.31 5.57 14.08
CA VAL A 96 -4.48 6.18 13.46
C VAL A 96 -5.76 5.37 13.68
N GLY A 97 -5.73 4.32 14.52
CA GLY A 97 -6.86 3.48 14.85
C GLY A 97 -7.32 2.56 13.70
N VAL A 98 -6.37 1.84 13.09
CA VAL A 98 -6.57 0.86 12.00
C VAL A 98 -5.82 -0.45 12.28
#